data_AF-A0A920PHI6-F1
#
_entry.id   AF-A0A920PHI6-F1
#
_cell.length_a   1.000
_cell.length_b   1.000
_cell.length_c   1.000
_cell.angle_alpha   90.00
_cell.angle_beta   90.00
_cell.angle_gamma   90.00
#
_symmetry.space_group_name_H-M   'P 1'
#
loop_
_entity.id
_entity.type
_entity.pdbx_description
1 polymer ?
#
loop_
_entity_poly.entity_id
_entity_poly.type
_entity_poly.pdbx_seq_one_letter_code
_entity_poly.pdbx_strand_id
1 'polypeptide(L)'
;MSQATAFRLLKEFEQAEVNFPEALGPFGRNNAHLTFMCLDEIAHNEVILDSVEDLLGPDFYLWGSVLFIKEPESDGFVTWHQDATYMGLMPHDFVTVWLALYCKQ
;
A
#
# COMPACT_ATOMS: atom_id res chain seq x y z
N MET A 1 -7.19 6.55 9.69
CA MET A 1 -8.05 5.33 9.57
C MET A 1 -8.26 4.70 10.94
N SER A 2 -9.45 4.18 11.24
CA SER A 2 -9.73 3.48 12.51
C SER A 2 -9.21 2.03 12.47
N GLN A 3 -8.96 1.43 13.64
CA GLN A 3 -8.56 0.01 13.73
C GLN A 3 -9.62 -0.93 13.17
N ALA A 4 -10.91 -0.64 13.37
CA ALA A 4 -12.00 -1.43 12.82
C ALA A 4 -12.03 -1.38 11.29
N THR A 5 -11.80 -0.21 10.70
CA THR A 5 -11.68 -0.04 9.25
C THR A 5 -10.49 -0.84 8.71
N ALA A 6 -9.32 -0.71 9.33
CA ALA A 6 -8.12 -1.45 8.92
C ALA A 6 -8.34 -2.97 8.95
N PHE A 7 -9.00 -3.48 10.00
CA PHE A 7 -9.33 -4.89 10.13
C PHE A 7 -10.34 -5.37 9.07
N ARG A 8 -11.37 -4.56 8.75
CA ARG A 8 -12.31 -4.88 7.67
C ARG A 8 -11.57 -4.99 6.33
N LEU A 9 -10.76 -3.99 5.99
CA LEU A 9 -10.00 -3.97 4.74
C LEU A 9 -9.04 -5.14 4.64
N LEU A 10 -8.39 -5.51 5.75
CA LEU A 10 -7.56 -6.72 5.82
C LEU A 10 -8.38 -7.98 5.49
N LYS A 11 -9.57 -8.14 6.07
CA LYS A 11 -10.41 -9.33 5.81
C LYS A 11 -10.90 -9.39 4.37
N GLU A 12 -11.26 -8.26 3.79
CA GLU A 12 -11.63 -8.18 2.37
C GLU A 12 -10.45 -8.51 1.45
N PHE A 13 -9.26 -8.01 1.79
CA PHE A 13 -8.03 -8.32 1.08
C PHE A 13 -7.67 -9.82 1.17
N GLU A 14 -7.65 -10.42 2.36
CA GLU A 14 -7.40 -11.85 2.55
C GLU A 14 -8.41 -12.71 1.76
N GLN A 15 -9.68 -12.31 1.73
CA GLN A 15 -10.70 -12.99 0.94
C GLN A 15 -10.44 -12.85 -0.58
N ALA A 16 -9.94 -11.70 -1.02
CA ALA A 16 -9.53 -11.50 -2.40
C ALA A 16 -8.32 -12.35 -2.78
N GLU A 17 -7.34 -12.52 -1.88
CA GLU A 17 -6.20 -13.42 -2.11
C GLU A 17 -6.64 -14.87 -2.32
N VAL A 18 -7.61 -15.35 -1.54
CA VAL A 18 -8.18 -16.70 -1.70
C VAL A 18 -8.90 -16.84 -3.04
N ASN A 19 -9.66 -15.83 -3.46
CA ASN A 19 -10.48 -15.89 -4.68
C ASN A 19 -9.65 -15.69 -5.96
N PHE A 20 -8.55 -14.92 -5.88
CA PHE A 20 -7.73 -14.50 -7.01
C PHE A 20 -6.23 -14.69 -6.74
N PRO A 21 -5.78 -15.93 -6.46
CA PRO A 21 -4.41 -16.19 -6.01
C PRO A 21 -3.34 -15.84 -7.05
N GLU A 22 -3.67 -15.91 -8.34
CA GLU A 22 -2.74 -15.50 -9.41
C GLU A 22 -2.60 -13.97 -9.50
N ALA A 23 -3.68 -13.23 -9.21
CA ALA A 23 -3.71 -11.78 -9.31
C ALA A 23 -3.08 -11.07 -8.10
N LEU A 24 -3.10 -11.71 -6.91
CA LEU A 24 -2.52 -11.17 -5.68
C LEU A 24 -1.32 -11.98 -5.15
N GLY A 25 -0.88 -12.98 -5.91
CA GLY A 25 0.36 -13.71 -5.63
C GLY A 25 1.60 -12.80 -5.67
N PRO A 26 2.81 -13.33 -5.42
CA PRO A 26 4.03 -12.53 -5.28
C PRO A 26 4.32 -11.53 -6.40
N PHE A 27 3.89 -11.83 -7.63
CA PHE A 27 4.09 -10.96 -8.81
C PHE A 27 2.95 -9.96 -9.06
N GLY A 28 1.81 -10.11 -8.39
CA GLY A 28 0.61 -9.29 -8.56
C GLY A 28 0.42 -8.20 -7.51
N ARG A 29 1.42 -7.97 -6.66
CA ARG A 29 1.33 -7.04 -5.51
C ARG A 29 1.47 -5.56 -5.87
N ASN A 30 1.92 -5.26 -7.09
CA ASN A 30 2.06 -3.88 -7.55
C ASN A 30 0.73 -3.39 -8.13
N ASN A 31 0.32 -2.18 -7.74
CA ASN A 31 -0.86 -1.47 -8.25
C ASN A 31 -2.19 -2.23 -8.10
N ALA A 32 -2.29 -3.11 -7.11
CA ALA A 32 -3.50 -3.89 -6.85
C ALA A 32 -4.73 -3.02 -6.49
N HIS A 33 -4.55 -1.76 -6.11
CA HIS A 33 -5.64 -0.79 -5.95
C HIS A 33 -6.42 -0.55 -7.25
N LEU A 34 -5.83 -0.78 -8.42
CA LEU A 34 -6.52 -0.63 -9.71
C LEU A 34 -7.55 -1.73 -9.98
N THR A 35 -7.46 -2.86 -9.27
CA THR A 35 -8.30 -4.05 -9.51
C THR A 35 -9.14 -4.46 -8.30
N PHE A 36 -8.75 -4.08 -7.09
CA PHE A 36 -9.42 -4.49 -5.85
C PHE A 36 -9.95 -3.29 -5.07
N MET A 37 -11.28 -3.23 -4.93
CA MET A 37 -11.97 -2.10 -4.29
C MET A 37 -11.53 -1.83 -2.85
N CYS A 38 -11.20 -2.87 -2.06
CA CYS A 38 -10.71 -2.68 -0.70
C CYS A 38 -9.37 -1.94 -0.66
N LEU A 39 -8.54 -2.07 -1.69
CA LEU A 39 -7.28 -1.35 -1.82
C LEU A 39 -7.47 0.03 -2.46
N ASP A 40 -8.40 0.16 -3.41
CA ASP A 40 -8.84 1.45 -3.97
C ASP A 40 -9.38 2.40 -2.89
N GLU A 41 -10.14 1.88 -1.92
CA GLU A 41 -10.66 2.66 -0.80
C GLU A 41 -9.53 3.30 0.02
N ILE A 42 -8.37 2.64 0.13
CA ILE A 42 -7.19 3.18 0.80
C ILE A 42 -6.58 4.32 -0.03
N ALA A 43 -6.47 4.12 -1.34
CA ALA A 43 -5.92 5.12 -2.27
C ALA A 43 -6.72 6.43 -2.28
N HIS A 44 -8.03 6.36 -2.02
CA HIS A 44 -8.94 7.52 -1.98
C HIS A 44 -9.32 7.94 -0.55
N ASN A 45 -8.60 7.49 0.47
CA ASN A 45 -8.92 7.86 1.85
C ASN A 45 -8.57 9.34 2.13
N GLU A 46 -9.58 10.17 2.35
CA GLU A 46 -9.41 11.63 2.56
C GLU A 46 -8.39 11.97 3.65
N VAL A 47 -8.39 11.26 4.78
CA VAL A 47 -7.40 11.51 5.86
C VAL A 47 -5.97 11.29 5.40
N ILE A 48 -5.74 10.30 4.52
CA ILE A 48 -4.42 10.04 3.93
C ILE A 48 -4.09 11.12 2.91
N LEU A 49 -5.03 11.45 2.02
CA LEU A 49 -4.84 12.47 0.97
C LEU A 49 -4.55 13.84 1.57
N ASP A 50 -5.31 14.27 2.58
CA ASP A 50 -5.08 15.52 3.33
C ASP A 50 -3.66 15.55 3.92
N SER A 51 -3.19 14.42 4.48
CA SER A 51 -1.84 14.34 5.05
C SER A 51 -0.73 14.41 3.98
N VAL A 52 -1.00 13.94 2.76
CA VAL A 52 -0.06 14.02 1.64
C VAL A 52 -0.07 15.42 1.03
N GLU A 53 -1.24 16.04 0.92
CA GLU A 53 -1.43 17.41 0.46
C GLU A 53 -0.61 18.41 1.29
N ASP A 54 -0.61 18.24 2.63
CA ASP A 54 0.20 19.06 3.53
C ASP A 54 1.72 19.02 3.23
N LEU A 55 2.20 17.96 2.58
CA LEU A 55 3.63 17.75 2.27
C LEU A 55 3.99 18.12 0.83
N LEU A 56 3.14 17.77 -0.14
CA LEU A 56 3.41 17.94 -1.58
C LEU A 56 2.67 19.12 -2.22
N GLY A 57 1.70 19.70 -1.51
CA GLY A 57 0.74 20.64 -2.07
C GLY A 57 -0.50 19.94 -2.66
N PRO A 58 -1.47 20.72 -3.17
CA PRO A 58 -2.80 20.22 -3.57
C PRO A 58 -2.81 19.38 -4.85
N ASP A 59 -1.75 19.47 -5.67
CA ASP A 59 -1.70 18.84 -6.99
C ASP A 59 -0.71 17.66 -6.98
N PHE A 60 -1.18 16.47 -6.65
CA PHE A 60 -0.38 15.24 -6.66
C PHE A 60 -1.14 14.05 -7.27
N TYR A 61 -0.37 13.00 -7.61
CA TYR A 61 -0.90 11.78 -8.21
C TYR A 61 -0.43 10.56 -7.42
N LEU A 62 -1.28 9.53 -7.35
CA LEU A 62 -0.84 8.20 -6.96
C LEU A 62 -0.08 7.54 -8.12
N TRP A 63 1.25 7.55 -8.05
CA TRP A 63 2.10 6.92 -9.08
C TRP A 63 2.05 5.39 -9.04
N GLY A 64 1.92 4.81 -7.85
CA GLY A 64 1.78 3.37 -7.69
C GLY A 64 1.61 2.92 -6.24
N SER A 65 1.30 1.65 -6.05
CA SER A 65 1.21 1.00 -4.74
C SER A 65 1.93 -0.34 -4.73
N VAL A 66 2.40 -0.78 -3.57
CA VAL A 66 3.02 -2.10 -3.41
C VAL A 66 2.52 -2.73 -2.10
N LEU A 67 2.06 -3.98 -2.16
CA LEU A 67 1.71 -4.75 -0.97
C LEU A 67 2.97 -5.38 -0.35
N PHE A 68 3.37 -4.88 0.83
CA PHE A 68 4.47 -5.44 1.61
C PHE A 68 3.96 -6.44 2.65
N ILE A 69 3.88 -7.71 2.25
CA ILE A 69 3.41 -8.81 3.11
C ILE A 69 4.60 -9.61 3.62
N LYS A 70 4.73 -9.70 4.94
CA LYS A 70 5.71 -10.56 5.63
C LYS A 70 4.98 -11.66 6.36
N GLU A 71 5.09 -12.88 5.84
CA GLU A 71 4.53 -14.05 6.49
C GLU A 71 5.25 -14.35 7.80
N PRO A 72 4.56 -14.96 8.78
CA PRO A 72 5.21 -15.52 9.96
C PRO A 72 6.39 -16.40 9.57
N GLU A 73 7.48 -16.32 10.33
CA GLU A 73 8.69 -17.14 10.13
C GLU A 73 9.38 -16.94 8.77
N SER A 74 9.10 -15.84 8.07
CA SER A 74 9.85 -15.47 6.87
C SER A 74 11.25 -14.93 7.20
N ASP A 75 12.28 -15.53 6.61
CA ASP A 75 13.69 -15.10 6.76
C ASP A 75 14.04 -13.83 5.94
N GLY A 76 13.11 -13.38 5.08
CA GLY A 76 13.31 -12.25 4.19
C GLY A 76 13.42 -10.92 4.96
N PHE A 77 14.48 -10.17 4.68
CA PHE A 77 14.67 -8.83 5.23
C PHE A 77 15.00 -7.82 4.14
N VAL A 78 14.70 -6.56 4.41
CA VAL A 78 14.99 -5.44 3.52
C VAL A 78 16.29 -4.80 4.01
N THR A 79 17.32 -4.76 3.15
CA THR A 79 18.61 -4.13 3.45
C THR A 79 18.50 -2.61 3.41
N TRP A 80 19.52 -1.90 3.90
CA TRP A 80 19.59 -0.44 3.81
C TRP A 80 19.53 0.03 2.35
N HIS A 81 18.57 0.89 2.03
CA HIS A 81 18.40 1.50 0.71
C HIS A 81 17.55 2.77 0.78
N GLN A 82 17.39 3.46 -0.36
CA GLN A 82 16.49 4.60 -0.54
C GLN A 82 15.55 4.34 -1.73
N ASP A 83 14.25 4.51 -1.55
CA ASP A 83 13.21 4.21 -2.54
C ASP A 83 13.44 4.94 -3.87
N ALA A 84 13.80 6.23 -3.82
CA ALA A 84 14.01 7.07 -5.01
C ALA A 84 14.98 6.48 -6.04
N THR A 85 15.94 5.66 -5.59
CA THR A 85 16.87 4.92 -6.46
C THR A 85 16.14 4.05 -7.50
N TYR A 86 14.96 3.54 -7.16
CA TYR A 86 14.23 2.55 -7.96
C TYR A 86 12.97 3.10 -8.63
N MET A 87 12.49 4.29 -8.23
CA MET A 87 11.22 4.82 -8.74
C MET A 87 11.33 5.40 -10.15
N GLY A 88 12.51 5.87 -10.56
CA GLY A 88 12.72 6.48 -11.88
C GLY A 88 11.98 7.81 -12.09
N LEU A 89 11.45 8.40 -11.02
CA LEU A 89 10.78 9.71 -11.01
C LEU A 89 11.81 10.83 -10.86
N MET A 90 11.64 11.92 -11.60
CA MET A 90 12.44 13.13 -11.47
C MET A 90 11.53 14.37 -11.54
N PRO A 91 11.66 15.33 -10.62
CA PRO A 91 12.54 15.34 -9.44
C PRO A 91 12.16 14.27 -8.40
N HIS A 92 13.05 13.98 -7.42
CA HIS A 92 12.75 13.12 -6.27
C HIS A 92 11.83 13.83 -5.26
N ASP A 93 10.69 14.31 -5.74
CA ASP A 93 9.71 15.09 -4.99
C ASP A 93 8.43 14.26 -4.86
N PHE A 94 8.48 13.28 -3.97
CA PHE A 94 7.37 12.37 -3.70
C PHE A 94 7.46 11.82 -2.27
N VAL A 95 6.33 11.36 -1.75
CA VAL A 95 6.23 10.67 -0.45
C VAL A 95 5.67 9.26 -0.62
N THR A 96 6.08 8.35 0.27
CA THR A 96 5.50 7.00 0.36
C THR A 96 4.64 6.92 1.61
N VAL A 97 3.34 6.64 1.44
CA VAL A 97 2.45 6.33 2.57
C VAL A 97 2.60 4.87 2.94
N TRP A 98 3.06 4.60 4.17
CA TRP A 98 3.20 3.23 4.69
C TRP A 98 2.09 2.93 5.70
N LEU A 99 1.11 2.12 5.30
CA LEU A 99 -0.08 1.82 6.10
C LEU A 99 -0.06 0.38 6.62
N ALA A 100 -0.21 0.21 7.94
CA ALA A 100 -0.41 -1.09 8.55
C ALA A 100 -1.91 -1.46 8.60
N LEU A 101 -2.29 -2.55 7.93
CA LEU A 101 -3.65 -3.13 8.03
C LEU A 101 -3.80 -4.10 9.21
N TYR A 102 -2.67 -4.54 9.76
CA TYR A 102 -2.58 -5.43 10.89
C TYR A 102 -1.64 -4.85 11.95
N CYS A 103 -2.02 -5.02 13.21
CA CYS A 103 -1.15 -4.81 14.36
C CYS A 103 -1.32 -6.01 15.30
N LYS A 104 -0.23 -6.66 15.71
CA LYS A 104 -0.27 -7.61 16.83
C LYS A 104 -0.73 -6.82 18.06
N GLN A 105 -1.89 -7.16 18.60
CA GLN A 105 -2.25 -6.77 19.96
C GLN A 105 -1.35 -7.51 20.95
#